data_AF-A0A8S3KDJ0-F1
#
_entry.id   AF-A0A8S3KDJ0-F1
#
_cell.length_a   1.000
_cell.length_b   1.000
_cell.length_c   1.000
_cell.angle_alpha   90.00
_cell.angle_beta   90.00
_cell.angle_gamma   90.00
#
_symmetry.space_group_name_H-M   'P 1'
#
loop_
_entity.id
_entity.type
_entity.pdbx_description
1 polymer ?
#
loop_
_entity_poly.entity_id
_entity_poly.type
_entity_poly.pdbx_seq_one_letter_code
_entity_poly.pdbx_strand_id
1 'polypeptide(L)'
;MKIEPNQFTLSTLFNACAALNNNRAVKTGKKLLDEMPENYRNDNITSTSAIDMLMKFGDVESAERIFKSMKTKNIITYNATIKGYVANEMFEKALDLFEQIRVSVTS
;
A
#
# COMPACT_ATOMS: atom_id res chain seq x y z
N MET A 1 -6.59 -30.52 -1.27
CA MET A 1 -5.67 -29.73 -0.41
C MET A 1 -5.96 -28.26 -0.66
N LYS A 2 -6.45 -27.51 0.35
CA LYS A 2 -6.55 -26.05 0.25
C LYS A 2 -5.21 -25.48 0.67
N ILE A 3 -4.59 -24.67 -0.18
CA ILE A 3 -3.35 -23.95 0.13
C ILE A 3 -3.77 -22.58 0.62
N GLU A 4 -3.42 -22.25 1.86
CA GLU A 4 -3.69 -20.93 2.43
C GLU A 4 -2.76 -19.88 1.79
N PRO A 5 -3.29 -18.73 1.30
CA PRO A 5 -2.48 -17.64 0.78
C PRO A 5 -1.51 -17.11 1.84
N ASN A 6 -0.27 -16.81 1.44
CA ASN A 6 0.68 -16.11 2.29
C ASN A 6 0.89 -14.66 1.80
N GLN A 7 1.77 -13.92 2.49
CA GLN A 7 2.09 -12.52 2.16
C GLN A 7 2.49 -12.30 0.69
N PHE A 8 3.21 -13.25 0.09
CA PHE A 8 3.64 -13.16 -1.30
C PHE A 8 2.49 -13.39 -2.26
N THR A 9 1.57 -14.31 -1.94
CA THR A 9 0.34 -14.51 -2.71
C THR A 9 -0.50 -13.23 -2.72
N LEU A 10 -0.72 -12.63 -1.55
CA LEU A 10 -1.51 -11.41 -1.41
C LEU A 10 -0.85 -10.22 -2.14
N SER A 11 0.45 -10.01 -1.93
CA SER A 11 1.23 -8.97 -2.62
C SER A 11 1.17 -9.14 -4.15
N THR A 12 1.32 -10.37 -4.65
CA THR A 12 1.23 -10.65 -6.08
C THR A 12 -0.14 -10.30 -6.64
N LEU A 13 -1.22 -10.63 -5.93
CA LEU A 13 -2.58 -10.29 -6.34
C LEU A 13 -2.82 -8.77 -6.33
N PHE A 14 -2.34 -8.05 -5.32
CA PHE A 14 -2.42 -6.58 -5.29
C PHE A 14 -1.66 -5.96 -6.46
N ASN A 15 -0.44 -6.41 -6.74
CA ASN A 15 0.35 -5.93 -7.86
C ASN A 15 -0.31 -6.21 -9.22
N ALA A 16 -0.93 -7.38 -9.38
CA ALA A 16 -1.69 -7.70 -10.59
C ALA A 16 -2.92 -6.80 -10.74
N CYS A 17 -3.65 -6.54 -9.66
CA CYS A 17 -4.78 -5.62 -9.66
C CYS A 17 -4.34 -4.20 -10.02
N ALA A 18 -3.25 -3.74 -9.41
CA ALA A 18 -2.63 -2.45 -9.67
C ALA A 18 -2.21 -2.27 -11.13
N ALA A 19 -1.66 -3.32 -11.75
CA ALA A 19 -1.23 -3.30 -13.15
C ALA A 19 -2.41 -3.30 -14.14
N LEU A 20 -3.49 -4.04 -13.83
CA LEU A 20 -4.67 -4.12 -14.68
C LEU A 20 -5.50 -2.83 -14.68
N ASN A 21 -5.52 -2.11 -13.56
CA ASN A 21 -6.17 -0.82 -13.35
C ASN A 21 -7.54 -0.66 -14.04
N ASN A 22 -8.39 -1.67 -13.91
CA ASN A 22 -9.75 -1.67 -14.44
C ASN A 22 -10.77 -1.93 -13.33
N ASN A 23 -12.05 -1.71 -13.63
CA ASN A 23 -13.13 -1.83 -12.63
C ASN A 23 -13.19 -3.21 -11.95
N ARG A 24 -12.81 -4.29 -12.64
CA ARG A 24 -12.77 -5.63 -12.05
C ARG A 24 -11.61 -5.75 -11.06
N ALA A 25 -10.44 -5.23 -11.41
CA ALA A 25 -9.27 -5.21 -10.55
C ALA A 25 -9.51 -4.38 -9.28
N VAL A 26 -10.17 -3.22 -9.41
CA VAL A 26 -10.56 -2.39 -8.26
C VAL A 26 -11.46 -3.16 -7.29
N LYS A 27 -12.53 -3.79 -7.80
CA LYS A 27 -13.45 -4.59 -6.97
C LYS A 27 -12.75 -5.77 -6.31
N THR A 28 -11.91 -6.48 -7.05
CA THR A 28 -11.17 -7.65 -6.56
C THR A 28 -10.17 -7.24 -5.47
N GLY A 29 -9.40 -6.17 -5.71
CA GLY A 29 -8.41 -5.66 -4.76
C GLY A 29 -9.04 -5.18 -3.45
N LYS A 30 -10.16 -4.47 -3.51
CA LYS A 30 -10.91 -4.04 -2.31
C LYS A 30 -11.46 -5.23 -1.52
N LYS A 31 -12.05 -6.21 -2.21
CA LYS A 31 -12.51 -7.44 -1.56
C LYS A 31 -11.37 -8.19 -0.87
N LEU A 32 -10.22 -8.30 -1.53
CA LEU A 32 -9.04 -8.94 -0.97
C LEU A 32 -8.56 -8.21 0.30
N LEU A 33 -8.63 -6.89 0.31
CA LEU A 33 -8.33 -6.07 1.48
C LEU A 33 -9.32 -6.27 2.62
N ASP A 34 -10.61 -6.42 2.34
CA ASP A 34 -11.64 -6.65 3.37
C ASP A 34 -11.49 -8.03 4.03
N GLU A 35 -11.18 -9.05 3.22
CA GLU A 35 -10.98 -10.44 3.67
C GLU A 35 -9.59 -10.69 4.27
N MET A 36 -8.68 -9.69 4.21
CA MET A 36 -7.29 -9.86 4.63
C MET A 36 -7.18 -10.04 6.16
N PRO A 37 -6.49 -11.11 6.62
CA PRO A 37 -6.20 -11.31 8.04
C PRO A 37 -5.34 -10.20 8.66
N GLU A 38 -5.57 -9.93 9.94
CA GLU A 38 -4.93 -8.82 10.68
C GLU A 38 -3.39 -8.91 10.73
N ASN A 39 -2.84 -10.13 10.76
CA ASN A 39 -1.39 -10.33 10.73
C ASN A 39 -0.76 -9.83 9.43
N TYR A 40 -1.47 -9.93 8.30
CA TYR A 40 -1.00 -9.41 7.00
C TYR A 40 -1.22 -7.90 6.85
N ARG A 41 -2.15 -7.29 7.60
CA ARG A 41 -2.31 -5.82 7.65
C ARG A 41 -1.10 -5.10 8.27
N ASN A 42 -0.36 -5.80 9.13
CA ASN A 42 0.87 -5.29 9.74
C ASN A 42 2.14 -5.76 9.03
N ASP A 43 2.03 -6.63 8.03
CA ASP A 43 3.18 -7.06 7.22
C ASP A 43 3.55 -5.97 6.20
N ASN A 44 4.82 -5.58 6.18
CA ASN A 44 5.30 -4.52 5.30
C ASN A 44 5.14 -4.90 3.82
N ILE A 45 5.33 -6.17 3.44
CA ILE A 45 5.26 -6.58 2.02
C ILE A 45 3.82 -6.45 1.53
N THR A 46 2.89 -7.03 2.27
CA THR A 46 1.47 -7.07 1.90
C THR A 46 0.85 -5.68 1.92
N SER A 47 1.03 -4.94 3.02
CA SER A 47 0.45 -3.60 3.16
C SER A 47 1.05 -2.58 2.20
N THR A 48 2.35 -2.66 1.89
CA THR A 48 2.96 -1.78 0.87
C THR A 48 2.37 -2.04 -0.51
N SER A 49 2.15 -3.32 -0.86
CA SER A 49 1.56 -3.69 -2.16
C SER A 49 0.10 -3.22 -2.26
N ALA A 50 -0.65 -3.31 -1.16
CA ALA A 50 -2.00 -2.78 -1.09
C ALA A 50 -2.06 -1.25 -1.19
N ILE A 51 -1.13 -0.53 -0.54
CA ILE A 51 -0.99 0.93 -0.65
C ILE A 51 -0.72 1.32 -2.11
N ASP A 52 0.27 0.69 -2.77
CA ASP A 52 0.58 0.98 -4.19
C ASP A 52 -0.64 0.74 -5.09
N MET A 53 -1.37 -0.35 -4.87
CA MET A 53 -2.61 -0.65 -5.60
C MET A 53 -3.66 0.45 -5.39
N LEU A 54 -3.97 0.83 -4.15
CA LEU A 54 -4.98 1.84 -3.85
C LEU A 54 -4.60 3.22 -4.40
N MET A 55 -3.33 3.60 -4.30
CA MET A 55 -2.82 4.85 -4.87
C MET A 55 -2.99 4.88 -6.40
N LYS A 56 -2.74 3.77 -7.10
CA LYS A 56 -2.97 3.67 -8.56
C LYS A 56 -4.44 3.70 -8.94
N PHE A 57 -5.33 3.28 -8.05
CA PHE A 57 -6.78 3.40 -8.22
C PHE A 57 -7.33 4.78 -7.87
N GLY A 58 -6.49 5.70 -7.39
CA GLY A 58 -6.90 7.02 -6.91
C GLY A 58 -7.58 7.00 -5.53
N ASP A 59 -7.62 5.87 -4.84
CA ASP A 59 -8.21 5.73 -3.51
C ASP A 59 -7.17 6.08 -2.42
N VAL A 60 -6.72 7.34 -2.47
CA VAL A 60 -5.66 7.84 -1.59
C VAL A 60 -6.04 7.76 -0.12
N GLU A 61 -7.30 8.02 0.20
CA GLU A 61 -7.80 7.99 1.58
C GLU A 61 -7.66 6.60 2.20
N SER A 62 -8.02 5.54 1.47
CA SER A 62 -7.87 4.16 1.96
C SER A 62 -6.39 3.76 2.06
N ALA A 63 -5.56 4.21 1.12
CA ALA A 63 -4.12 3.97 1.19
C ALA A 63 -3.50 4.61 2.43
N GLU A 64 -3.88 5.85 2.75
CA GLU A 64 -3.45 6.55 3.96
C GLU A 64 -3.92 5.87 5.24
N ARG A 65 -5.15 5.33 5.28
CA ARG A 65 -5.64 4.57 6.43
C ARG A 65 -4.77 3.36 6.72
N ILE A 66 -4.46 2.58 5.68
CA ILE A 66 -3.56 1.42 5.81
C ILE A 66 -2.19 1.88 6.31
N PHE A 67 -1.59 2.85 5.63
CA PHE A 67 -0.30 3.40 6.01
C PHE A 67 -0.28 3.83 7.49
N LYS A 68 -1.24 4.65 7.93
CA LYS A 68 -1.30 5.13 9.32
C LYS A 68 -1.50 3.99 10.34
N SER A 69 -2.26 2.95 9.99
CA SER A 69 -2.49 1.78 10.86
C SER A 69 -1.28 0.85 11.03
N MET A 70 -0.32 0.86 10.10
CA MET A 70 0.86 -0.01 10.17
C MET A 70 1.74 0.31 11.38
N LYS A 71 1.98 -0.68 12.24
CA LYS A 71 2.85 -0.54 13.43
C LYS A 71 4.32 -0.28 13.09
N THR A 72 4.82 -0.92 12.04
CA THR A 72 6.18 -0.71 11.53
C THR A 72 6.09 -0.38 10.04
N LYS A 73 6.95 0.53 9.59
CA LYS A 73 7.04 0.96 8.18
C LYS A 73 8.50 0.98 7.80
N ASN A 74 8.86 0.37 6.68
CA ASN A 74 10.22 0.45 6.15
C ASN A 74 10.29 1.50 5.03
N ILE A 75 11.51 1.76 4.56
CA ILE A 75 11.76 2.74 3.50
C ILE A 75 10.98 2.43 2.20
N ILE A 76 10.70 1.15 1.92
CA ILE A 76 9.92 0.74 0.74
C ILE A 76 8.48 1.22 0.87
N THR A 77 7.86 1.07 2.05
CA THR A 77 6.51 1.58 2.34
C THR A 77 6.42 3.10 2.19
N TYR A 78 7.39 3.84 2.73
CA TYR A 78 7.46 5.30 2.58
C TYR A 78 7.60 5.70 1.12
N ASN A 79 8.55 5.10 0.38
CA ASN A 79 8.77 5.39 -1.03
C ASN A 79 7.53 5.10 -1.89
N ALA A 80 6.84 3.99 -1.64
CA ALA A 80 5.60 3.65 -2.33
C ALA A 80 4.50 4.70 -2.07
N THR A 81 4.38 5.16 -0.82
CA THR A 81 3.38 6.17 -0.44
C THR A 81 3.70 7.54 -1.05
N ILE A 82 4.97 7.97 -1.01
CA ILE A 82 5.45 9.22 -1.65
C ILE A 82 5.17 9.18 -3.15
N LYS A 83 5.55 8.08 -3.82
CA LYS A 83 5.27 7.88 -5.25
C LYS A 83 3.77 7.94 -5.53
N GLY A 84 2.95 7.34 -4.67
CA GLY A 84 1.50 7.36 -4.75
C GLY A 84 0.93 8.77 -4.67
N TYR A 85 1.39 9.60 -3.74
CA TYR A 85 0.99 11.00 -3.65
C TYR A 85 1.36 11.79 -4.91
N VAL A 86 2.59 11.63 -5.42
CA VAL A 86 3.03 12.30 -6.66
C VAL A 86 2.14 11.91 -7.84
N ALA A 87 1.79 10.63 -7.96
CA ALA A 87 0.92 10.13 -9.03
C ALA A 87 -0.53 10.64 -8.93
N ASN A 88 -0.96 11.07 -7.74
CA ASN A 88 -2.27 11.67 -7.48
C ASN A 88 -2.19 13.18 -7.28
N GLU A 89 -1.11 13.83 -7.74
CA GLU A 89 -0.92 15.28 -7.71
C GLU A 89 -0.93 15.90 -6.30
N MET A 90 -0.67 15.11 -5.26
CA MET A 90 -0.63 15.54 -3.85
C MET A 90 0.80 15.87 -3.41
N PHE A 91 1.44 16.81 -4.12
CA PHE A 91 2.87 17.09 -3.97
C PHE A 91 3.29 17.52 -2.55
N GLU A 92 2.49 18.37 -1.89
CA GLU A 92 2.77 18.80 -0.51
C GLU A 92 2.85 17.62 0.46
N LYS A 93 1.88 16.68 0.38
CA LYS A 93 1.92 15.46 1.21
C LYS A 93 3.13 14.59 0.91
N ALA A 94 3.59 14.56 -0.33
CA ALA A 94 4.79 13.83 -0.72
C ALA A 94 6.05 14.44 -0.08
N LEU A 95 6.15 15.78 -0.07
CA LEU A 95 7.24 16.51 0.57
C LEU A 95 7.22 16.34 2.09
N ASP A 96 6.06 16.55 2.73
CA ASP A 96 5.89 16.36 4.17
C ASP A 96 6.33 14.96 4.62
N LEU A 97 5.95 13.93 3.86
CA LEU A 97 6.31 12.55 4.19
C LEU A 97 7.81 12.27 3.96
N PHE A 98 8.41 12.88 2.94
CA PHE A 98 9.85 12.80 2.70
C PHE A 98 10.67 13.48 3.81
N GLU A 99 10.20 14.61 4.33
CA GLU A 99 10.86 15.31 5.44
C GLU A 99 10.86 14.48 6.73
N GLN A 100 9.74 13.81 7.03
CA GLN A 100 9.63 12.92 8.20
C GLN A 100 10.68 11.79 8.18
N ILE A 101 10.98 11.21 7.00
CA ILE A 101 11.99 10.15 6.89
C ILE A 101 13.42 10.70 6.82
N ARG A 102 13.66 11.90 6.26
CA ARG A 102 15.01 12.52 6.24
C ARG A 102 15.55 12.77 7.64
N VAL A 103 14.69 13.12 8.58
CA VAL A 103 15.09 13.33 9.99
C VAL A 103 15.49 12.02 10.67
N SER A 104 15.09 10.86 10.15
CA SER A 104 15.41 9.55 10.74
C SER A 104 16.81 9.00 10.38
N VAL A 105 17.50 9.58 9.39
CA VAL A 105 18.83 9.12 8.92
C VAL A 105 19.99 9.89 9.59
N THR A 106 19.68 10.84 10.48
CA THR A 106 20.67 11.66 11.22
C THR A 106 20.52 11.51 12.73
N SER A 107 20.55 10.27 13.21
CA SER A 107 20.66 9.95 14.65
C SER A 107 21.66 8.81 14.87
#